data_AF-A0A7X9BU97-F1
#
_entry.id   AF-A0A7X9BU97-F1
#
_cell.length_a   1.000
_cell.length_b   1.000
_cell.length_c   1.000
_cell.angle_alpha   90.00
_cell.angle_beta   90.00
_cell.angle_gamma   90.00
#
_symmetry.space_group_name_H-M   'P 1'
#
loop_
_entity.id
_entity.type
_entity.pdbx_description
1 polymer ?
#
loop_
_entity_poly.entity_id
_entity_poly.type
_entity_poly.pdbx_seq_one_letter_code
_entity_poly.pdbx_strand_id
1 'polypeptide(L)'
;MKYNYKDWVEKHNKCVKVVNRLCELDISKYDGDKCASAMAVMNSSMQDIDKYFKKNNRTSAELCFLIRNIDVIITSIRHLNHELLDVGLSNKAIKKCFNQPKIIYDFRTLRSQLLAHPVDTKYINDEGQTEIIYLEDILPANSMYGLKIGEHDYILKMCYPDTKLSHFEPLKIDTDIIPVINEIVDGISLLTEELQKSISEYEEKLRNEPLVIDNSDMESYIMTLDDELKKRYPSCVTDTKCSDGSVKHYSIVHGCLKYIEASFSNETQEKYDIFLDYIKSELKRIENDLQAMTYDSSEDSYFLLCYNPDFAKDEDYAKEKMAYLCKSNATSFTEEDIPDTTTSDALWGIQQFKKLIPYIEQYIPVDTTVSDRELYCEYIAAEYLSNKERT
;
A
#
# COMPACT_ATOMS: atom_id res chain seq x y z
N MET A 1 -23.22 -12.35 19.10
CA MET A 1 -22.64 -11.82 17.84
C MET A 1 -21.32 -12.56 17.62
N LYS A 2 -20.99 -13.02 16.41
CA LYS A 2 -19.86 -13.96 16.20
C LYS A 2 -18.66 -13.22 15.60
N TYR A 3 -17.47 -13.51 16.12
CA TYR A 3 -16.19 -13.07 15.57
C TYR A 3 -16.03 -13.49 14.08
N ASN A 4 -15.73 -12.54 13.19
CA ASN A 4 -15.49 -12.79 11.75
C ASN A 4 -14.15 -12.21 11.30
N TYR A 5 -13.11 -13.05 11.32
CA TYR A 5 -11.76 -12.64 10.95
C TYR A 5 -11.63 -12.16 9.48
N LYS A 6 -12.41 -12.75 8.55
CA LYS A 6 -12.35 -12.38 7.13
C LYS A 6 -12.84 -10.95 6.91
N ASP A 7 -13.96 -10.58 7.53
CA ASP A 7 -14.50 -9.21 7.49
C ASP A 7 -13.49 -8.22 8.09
N TRP A 8 -12.84 -8.60 9.19
CA TRP A 8 -11.83 -7.76 9.83
C TRP A 8 -10.64 -7.48 8.91
N VAL A 9 -10.07 -8.52 8.27
CA VAL A 9 -8.97 -8.37 7.31
C VAL A 9 -9.37 -7.49 6.13
N GLU A 10 -10.58 -7.65 5.60
CA GLU A 10 -11.07 -6.82 4.49
C GLU A 10 -11.14 -5.34 4.88
N LYS A 11 -11.71 -5.03 6.05
CA LYS A 11 -11.81 -3.65 6.57
C LYS A 11 -10.45 -3.04 6.87
N HIS A 12 -9.54 -3.81 7.48
CA HIS A 12 -8.17 -3.37 7.72
C HIS A 12 -7.44 -3.05 6.41
N ASN A 13 -7.52 -3.93 5.40
CA ASN A 13 -6.88 -3.70 4.10
C ASN A 13 -7.45 -2.47 3.38
N LYS A 14 -8.76 -2.22 3.48
CA LYS A 14 -9.37 -0.97 2.97
C LYS A 14 -8.79 0.25 3.69
N CYS A 15 -8.70 0.20 5.02
CA CYS A 15 -8.11 1.26 5.82
C CYS A 15 -6.64 1.52 5.44
N VAL A 16 -5.83 0.46 5.19
CA VAL A 16 -4.43 0.61 4.75
C VAL A 16 -4.34 1.41 3.46
N LYS A 17 -5.18 1.09 2.47
CA LYS A 17 -5.19 1.80 1.18
C LYS A 17 -5.50 3.29 1.35
N VAL A 18 -6.51 3.60 2.16
CA VAL A 18 -6.94 4.99 2.43
C VAL A 18 -5.87 5.75 3.22
N VAL A 19 -5.29 5.15 4.26
CA VAL A 19 -4.18 5.77 5.03
C VAL A 19 -3.00 6.07 4.11
N ASN A 20 -2.57 5.10 3.31
CA ASN A 20 -1.44 5.28 2.39
C ASN A 20 -1.71 6.41 1.38
N ARG A 21 -2.92 6.44 0.80
CA ARG A 21 -3.31 7.50 -0.15
C ARG A 21 -3.31 8.88 0.49
N LEU A 22 -3.81 9.01 1.72
CA LEU A 22 -3.79 10.31 2.41
C LEU A 22 -2.35 10.76 2.74
N CYS A 23 -1.50 9.85 3.23
CA CYS A 23 -0.09 10.14 3.50
C CYS A 23 0.69 10.51 2.22
N GLU A 24 0.35 9.89 1.09
CA GLU A 24 0.91 10.21 -0.22
C GLU A 24 0.52 11.63 -0.66
N LEU A 25 -0.75 12.00 -0.54
CA LEU A 25 -1.25 13.31 -0.96
C LEU A 25 -0.68 14.48 -0.15
N ASP A 26 -0.24 14.25 1.09
CA ASP A 26 0.37 15.29 1.93
C ASP A 26 1.53 14.74 2.78
N ILE A 27 2.63 14.41 2.10
CA ILE A 27 3.88 13.92 2.70
C ILE A 27 4.47 14.94 3.68
N SER A 28 4.16 16.23 3.50
CA SER A 28 4.67 17.29 4.38
C SER A 28 3.99 17.31 5.75
N LYS A 29 2.73 16.88 5.81
CA LYS A 29 1.91 16.87 7.02
C LYS A 29 2.00 15.54 7.76
N TYR A 30 2.04 14.42 7.06
CA TYR A 30 1.90 13.10 7.66
C TYR A 30 3.20 12.28 7.63
N ASP A 31 3.50 11.64 8.75
CA ASP A 31 4.60 10.67 8.85
C ASP A 31 4.10 9.29 8.36
N GLY A 32 4.33 9.03 7.06
CA GLY A 32 3.91 7.80 6.40
C GLY A 32 4.49 6.53 7.04
N ASP A 33 5.73 6.58 7.52
CA ASP A 33 6.40 5.45 8.16
C ASP A 33 5.74 5.10 9.51
N LYS A 34 5.40 6.12 10.32
CA LYS A 34 4.63 5.89 11.56
C LYS A 34 3.26 5.31 11.28
N CYS A 35 2.56 5.81 10.27
CA CYS A 35 1.24 5.31 9.89
C CYS A 35 1.32 3.85 9.43
N ALA A 36 2.30 3.51 8.56
CA ALA A 36 2.56 2.16 8.12
C ALA A 36 2.90 1.22 9.28
N SER A 37 3.75 1.67 10.22
CA SER A 37 4.08 0.93 11.43
C SER A 37 2.85 0.63 12.29
N ALA A 38 1.98 1.62 12.51
CA ALA A 38 0.73 1.43 13.26
C ALA A 38 -0.20 0.40 12.58
N MET A 39 -0.31 0.44 11.25
CA MET A 39 -1.10 -0.53 10.47
C MET A 39 -0.51 -1.95 10.53
N ALA A 40 0.81 -2.08 10.48
CA ALA A 40 1.50 -3.37 10.58
C ALA A 40 1.36 -4.01 11.98
N VAL A 41 1.46 -3.20 13.03
CA VAL A 41 1.25 -3.62 14.42
C VAL A 41 -0.21 -4.08 14.64
N MET A 42 -1.18 -3.37 14.05
CA MET A 42 -2.58 -3.81 14.07
C MET A 42 -2.75 -5.16 13.39
N ASN A 43 -2.23 -5.34 12.16
CA ASN A 43 -2.34 -6.61 11.43
C ASN A 43 -1.72 -7.78 12.22
N SER A 44 -0.54 -7.58 12.81
CA SER A 44 0.11 -8.60 13.63
C SER A 44 -0.74 -8.98 14.85
N SER A 45 -1.31 -7.97 15.52
CA SER A 45 -2.20 -8.17 16.68
C SER A 45 -3.49 -8.90 16.28
N MET A 46 -4.07 -8.57 15.12
CA MET A 46 -5.25 -9.24 14.56
C MET A 46 -5.00 -10.73 14.31
N GLN A 47 -3.85 -11.08 13.74
CA GLN A 47 -3.46 -12.47 13.50
C GLN A 47 -3.29 -13.24 14.81
N ASP A 48 -2.72 -12.63 15.85
CA ASP A 48 -2.56 -13.28 17.14
C ASP A 48 -3.89 -13.48 17.87
N ILE A 49 -4.83 -12.54 17.74
CA ILE A 49 -6.21 -12.69 18.22
C ILE A 49 -6.89 -13.86 17.50
N ASP A 50 -6.78 -13.97 16.18
CA ASP A 50 -7.33 -15.10 15.42
C ASP A 50 -6.72 -16.45 15.85
N LYS A 51 -5.40 -16.50 16.08
CA LYS A 51 -4.73 -17.69 16.61
C LYS A 51 -5.27 -18.11 17.98
N TYR A 52 -5.56 -17.16 18.87
CA TYR A 52 -6.17 -17.45 20.18
C TYR A 52 -7.50 -18.19 20.01
N PHE A 53 -8.39 -17.69 19.15
CA PHE A 53 -9.70 -18.31 18.91
C PHE A 53 -9.61 -19.68 18.21
N LYS A 54 -8.58 -19.90 17.38
CA LYS A 54 -8.35 -21.19 16.70
C LYS A 54 -7.76 -22.28 17.60
N LYS A 55 -6.89 -21.92 18.55
CA LYS A 55 -6.18 -22.88 19.42
C LYS A 55 -7.05 -23.42 20.55
N ASN A 56 -8.16 -22.76 20.89
CA ASN A 56 -9.06 -23.07 22.01
C ASN A 56 -8.31 -23.37 23.33
N ASN A 57 -7.18 -22.69 23.56
CA ASN A 57 -6.37 -22.84 24.75
C ASN A 57 -6.78 -21.76 25.77
N ARG A 58 -7.29 -22.19 26.93
CA ARG A 58 -7.81 -21.29 27.95
C ARG A 58 -6.87 -21.26 29.14
N THR A 59 -5.81 -20.46 29.06
CA THR A 59 -4.90 -20.21 30.16
C THR A 59 -4.88 -18.73 30.50
N SER A 60 -4.51 -18.39 31.74
CA SER A 60 -4.42 -17.00 32.20
C SER A 60 -3.43 -16.19 31.35
N ALA A 61 -2.32 -16.80 30.94
CA ALA A 61 -1.34 -16.17 30.06
C ALA A 61 -1.91 -15.86 28.67
N GLU A 62 -2.66 -16.79 28.08
CA GLU A 62 -3.32 -16.58 26.79
C GLU A 62 -4.38 -15.47 26.87
N LEU A 63 -5.13 -15.37 27.97
CA LEU A 63 -6.04 -14.24 28.20
C LEU A 63 -5.27 -12.91 28.26
N CYS A 64 -4.16 -12.84 29.00
CA CYS A 64 -3.35 -11.62 29.06
C CYS A 64 -2.82 -11.20 27.68
N PHE A 65 -2.37 -12.16 26.86
CA PHE A 65 -1.94 -11.87 25.49
C PHE A 65 -3.10 -11.38 24.60
N LEU A 66 -4.28 -11.99 24.71
CA LEU A 66 -5.47 -11.55 24.00
C LEU A 66 -5.81 -10.10 24.34
N ILE A 67 -5.93 -9.79 25.63
CA ILE A 67 -6.25 -8.45 26.14
C ILE A 67 -5.21 -7.41 25.69
N ARG A 68 -3.92 -7.75 25.78
CA ARG A 68 -2.83 -6.88 25.32
C ARG A 68 -2.96 -6.56 23.84
N ASN A 69 -3.18 -7.57 22.99
CA ASN A 69 -3.26 -7.39 21.55
C ASN A 69 -4.50 -6.57 21.15
N ILE A 70 -5.62 -6.72 21.85
CA ILE A 70 -6.80 -5.87 21.66
C ILE A 70 -6.50 -4.40 22.03
N ASP A 71 -5.83 -4.15 23.16
CA ASP A 71 -5.48 -2.78 23.58
C ASP A 71 -4.47 -2.10 22.63
N VAL A 72 -3.54 -2.87 22.07
CA VAL A 72 -2.62 -2.39 21.04
C VAL A 72 -3.39 -1.87 19.84
N ILE A 73 -4.38 -2.62 19.35
CA ILE A 73 -5.21 -2.19 18.20
C ILE A 73 -6.00 -0.93 18.54
N ILE A 74 -6.65 -0.87 19.72
CA ILE A 74 -7.37 0.34 20.17
C ILE A 74 -6.42 1.55 20.21
N THR A 75 -5.20 1.35 20.70
CA THR A 75 -4.19 2.40 20.77
C THR A 75 -3.76 2.86 19.39
N SER A 76 -3.54 1.94 18.45
CA SER A 76 -3.19 2.26 17.06
C SER A 76 -4.31 3.02 16.35
N ILE A 77 -5.59 2.65 16.53
CA ILE A 77 -6.74 3.40 15.98
C ILE A 77 -6.73 4.83 16.52
N ARG A 78 -6.52 5.01 17.83
CA ARG A 78 -6.47 6.35 18.45
C ARG A 78 -5.29 7.16 17.94
N HIS A 79 -4.13 6.53 17.74
CA HIS A 79 -2.95 7.18 17.20
C HIS A 79 -3.20 7.66 15.76
N LEU A 80 -3.75 6.81 14.89
CA LEU A 80 -4.08 7.20 13.52
C LEU A 80 -5.12 8.31 13.46
N ASN A 81 -6.16 8.26 14.30
CA ASN A 81 -7.12 9.36 14.43
C ASN A 81 -6.43 10.67 14.86
N HIS A 82 -5.42 10.59 15.73
CA HIS A 82 -4.66 11.76 16.14
C HIS A 82 -3.81 12.34 15.02
N GLU A 83 -2.98 11.50 14.40
CA GLU A 83 -2.03 11.92 13.36
C GLU A 83 -2.74 12.38 12.09
N LEU A 84 -3.82 11.72 11.69
CA LEU A 84 -4.47 11.94 10.39
C LEU A 84 -5.70 12.85 10.45
N LEU A 85 -6.39 12.90 11.59
CA LEU A 85 -7.65 13.66 11.75
C LEU A 85 -7.59 14.69 12.89
N ASP A 86 -6.40 14.95 13.46
CA ASP A 86 -6.18 15.90 14.55
C ASP A 86 -7.05 15.64 15.80
N VAL A 87 -7.48 14.39 16.00
CA VAL A 87 -8.26 13.97 17.17
C VAL A 87 -7.31 13.84 18.36
N GLY A 88 -7.42 14.72 19.36
CA GLY A 88 -6.50 14.70 20.51
C GLY A 88 -6.46 13.36 21.27
N LEU A 89 -5.39 13.07 22.02
CA LEU A 89 -5.18 11.76 22.69
C LEU A 89 -5.87 11.61 24.07
N SER A 90 -6.80 12.50 24.42
CA SER A 90 -7.51 12.43 25.71
C SER A 90 -8.52 11.27 25.76
N ASN A 91 -9.00 10.91 26.96
CA ASN A 91 -10.09 9.93 27.06
C ASN A 91 -11.37 10.41 26.37
N LYS A 92 -11.65 11.71 26.37
CA LYS A 92 -12.82 12.28 25.66
C LYS A 92 -12.79 11.99 24.15
N ALA A 93 -11.61 11.79 23.58
CA ALA A 93 -11.46 11.53 22.16
C ALA A 93 -11.82 10.11 21.73
N ILE A 94 -11.93 9.15 22.67
CA ILE A 94 -12.48 7.81 22.38
C ILE A 94 -13.88 7.93 21.77
N LYS A 95 -14.65 8.96 22.16
CA LYS A 95 -15.98 9.25 21.58
C LYS A 95 -15.97 9.61 20.09
N LYS A 96 -14.82 9.99 19.55
CA LYS A 96 -14.65 10.30 18.13
C LYS A 96 -14.08 9.13 17.33
N CYS A 97 -13.48 8.14 18.01
CA CYS A 97 -12.80 7.02 17.37
C CYS A 97 -13.69 5.76 17.27
N PHE A 98 -14.78 5.71 18.05
CA PHE A 98 -15.59 4.51 18.26
C PHE A 98 -17.08 4.86 18.38
N ASN A 99 -17.96 3.99 17.87
CA ASN A 99 -19.41 4.13 17.87
C ASN A 99 -20.02 3.90 19.26
N GLN A 100 -19.48 2.95 20.03
CA GLN A 100 -19.88 2.64 21.40
C GLN A 100 -18.70 2.85 22.36
N PRO A 101 -18.37 4.10 22.72
CA PRO A 101 -17.20 4.41 23.55
C PRO A 101 -17.23 3.72 24.92
N LYS A 102 -18.42 3.43 25.44
CA LYS A 102 -18.59 2.69 26.70
C LYS A 102 -17.95 1.30 26.65
N ILE A 103 -18.11 0.55 25.56
CA ILE A 103 -17.50 -0.77 25.39
C ILE A 103 -15.97 -0.67 25.50
N ILE A 104 -15.38 0.37 24.90
CA ILE A 104 -13.94 0.62 24.96
C ILE A 104 -13.49 1.08 26.36
N TYR A 105 -14.26 1.92 27.05
CA TYR A 105 -13.94 2.32 28.42
C TYR A 105 -13.98 1.12 29.38
N ASP A 106 -15.04 0.31 29.31
CA ASP A 106 -15.22 -0.87 30.15
C ASP A 106 -14.11 -1.89 29.88
N PHE A 107 -13.77 -2.14 28.61
CA PHE A 107 -12.62 -2.95 28.24
C PHE A 107 -11.29 -2.43 28.80
N ARG A 108 -11.04 -1.12 28.74
CA ARG A 108 -9.78 -0.56 29.24
C ARG A 108 -9.69 -0.61 30.76
N THR A 109 -10.83 -0.59 31.47
CA THR A 109 -10.90 -0.89 32.91
C THR A 109 -10.52 -2.33 33.16
N LEU A 110 -11.15 -3.29 32.46
CA LEU A 110 -10.83 -4.71 32.53
C LEU A 110 -9.35 -4.97 32.23
N ARG A 111 -8.83 -4.43 31.15
CA ARG A 111 -7.42 -4.52 30.77
C ARG A 111 -6.50 -3.98 31.87
N SER A 112 -6.86 -2.85 32.48
CA SER A 112 -6.08 -2.29 33.59
C SER A 112 -6.07 -3.23 34.79
N GLN A 113 -7.20 -3.88 35.11
CA GLN A 113 -7.27 -4.89 36.16
C GLN A 113 -6.41 -6.12 35.84
N LEU A 114 -6.45 -6.62 34.60
CA LEU A 114 -5.77 -7.86 34.20
C LEU A 114 -4.27 -7.71 33.94
N LEU A 115 -3.83 -6.57 33.41
CA LEU A 115 -2.44 -6.37 32.96
C LEU A 115 -1.59 -5.50 33.88
N ALA A 116 -2.20 -4.72 34.79
CA ALA A 116 -1.41 -4.06 35.82
C ALA A 116 -0.95 -5.11 36.86
N HIS A 117 0.29 -4.98 37.35
CA HIS A 117 0.69 -5.59 38.63
C HIS A 117 -0.31 -5.19 39.74
N PRO A 118 -0.38 -5.86 40.91
CA PRO A 118 -1.42 -5.60 41.91
C PRO A 118 -1.33 -4.13 42.38
N VAL A 119 -2.12 -3.29 41.74
CA VAL A 119 -2.17 -1.85 41.93
C VAL A 119 -3.63 -1.53 42.17
N ASP A 120 -3.86 -0.70 43.18
CA ASP A 120 -5.15 -0.15 43.58
C ASP A 120 -5.96 0.30 42.37
N THR A 121 -6.85 -0.58 41.89
CA THR A 121 -7.68 -0.25 40.73
C THR A 121 -8.97 0.34 41.25
N LYS A 122 -9.20 1.62 40.90
CA LYS A 122 -10.47 2.30 41.18
C LYS A 122 -11.56 1.68 40.31
N TYR A 123 -12.37 0.84 40.93
CA TYR A 123 -13.51 0.15 40.33
C TYR A 123 -14.81 0.90 40.69
N ILE A 124 -15.82 0.84 39.83
CA ILE A 124 -17.15 1.35 40.12
C ILE A 124 -18.07 0.14 40.29
N ASN A 125 -18.62 -0.06 41.49
CA ASN A 125 -19.49 -1.20 41.78
C ASN A 125 -20.87 -1.07 41.13
N ASP A 126 -21.70 -2.11 41.24
CA ASP A 126 -23.07 -2.15 40.69
C ASP A 126 -23.99 -1.03 41.23
N GLU A 127 -23.61 -0.40 42.35
CA GLU A 127 -24.31 0.74 42.95
C GLU A 127 -23.77 2.11 42.47
N GLY A 128 -22.77 2.12 41.59
CA GLY A 128 -22.14 3.33 41.08
C GLY A 128 -21.09 3.96 42.00
N GLN A 129 -20.66 3.26 43.06
CA GLN A 129 -19.70 3.77 44.04
C GLN A 129 -18.27 3.38 43.66
N THR A 130 -17.30 4.27 43.93
CA THR A 130 -15.89 4.00 43.68
C THR A 130 -15.27 3.19 44.82
N GLU A 131 -14.74 2.01 44.51
CA GLU A 131 -14.04 1.12 45.44
C GLU A 131 -12.61 0.82 44.96
N ILE A 132 -11.74 0.40 45.87
CA ILE A 132 -10.40 -0.09 45.55
C ILE A 132 -10.40 -1.61 45.69
N ILE A 133 -10.06 -2.30 44.61
CA ILE A 133 -9.91 -3.76 44.56
C ILE A 133 -8.58 -4.11 43.90
N TYR A 134 -7.98 -5.24 44.29
CA TYR A 134 -6.82 -5.81 43.61
C TYR A 134 -7.16 -7.18 43.03
N LEU A 135 -6.64 -7.45 41.82
CA LEU A 135 -6.74 -8.75 41.19
C LEU A 135 -5.68 -9.68 41.82
N GLU A 136 -6.14 -10.72 42.49
CA GLU A 136 -5.28 -11.73 43.11
C GLU A 136 -4.82 -12.77 42.10
N ASP A 137 -5.73 -13.26 41.27
CA ASP A 137 -5.46 -14.32 40.29
C ASP A 137 -6.52 -14.36 39.18
N ILE A 138 -6.18 -14.99 38.06
CA ILE A 138 -7.10 -15.30 36.96
C ILE A 138 -7.12 -16.82 36.83
N LEU A 139 -8.28 -17.43 37.05
CA LEU A 139 -8.44 -18.89 36.98
C LEU A 139 -9.22 -19.25 35.71
N PRO A 140 -8.66 -20.08 34.80
CA PRO A 140 -9.45 -20.61 33.70
C PRO A 140 -10.63 -21.45 34.19
N ALA A 141 -11.72 -21.47 33.43
CA ALA A 141 -12.88 -22.28 33.78
C ALA A 141 -12.49 -23.74 34.05
N ASN A 142 -12.77 -24.22 35.26
CA ASN A 142 -12.54 -25.60 35.69
C ASN A 142 -13.66 -26.04 36.63
N SER A 143 -14.28 -27.17 36.32
CA SER A 143 -15.39 -27.74 37.10
C SER A 143 -15.00 -28.15 38.53
N MET A 144 -13.70 -28.27 38.83
CA MET A 144 -13.20 -28.67 40.14
C MET A 144 -13.24 -27.58 41.22
N TYR A 145 -13.43 -26.30 40.86
CA TYR A 145 -13.37 -25.21 41.85
C TYR A 145 -14.56 -25.18 42.83
N GLY A 146 -15.68 -25.83 42.52
CA GLY A 146 -16.84 -25.92 43.42
C GLY A 146 -17.51 -24.56 43.77
N LEU A 147 -17.10 -23.47 43.12
CA LEU A 147 -17.62 -22.13 43.33
C LEU A 147 -18.93 -21.95 42.56
N LYS A 148 -19.97 -21.40 43.22
CA LYS A 148 -21.21 -20.98 42.56
C LYS A 148 -21.02 -19.62 41.89
N ILE A 149 -20.25 -19.61 40.82
CA ILE A 149 -20.09 -18.46 39.93
C ILE A 149 -20.94 -18.78 38.69
N GLY A 150 -21.60 -17.78 38.10
CA GLY A 150 -22.37 -17.97 36.87
C GLY A 150 -21.50 -18.56 35.74
N GLU A 151 -22.08 -18.85 34.57
CA GLU A 151 -21.29 -19.30 33.42
C GLU A 151 -20.08 -18.38 33.16
N HIS A 152 -18.93 -18.95 32.80
CA HIS A 152 -17.68 -18.21 32.63
C HIS A 152 -16.67 -18.97 31.76
N ASP A 153 -15.77 -18.23 31.12
CA ASP A 153 -14.56 -18.78 30.49
C ASP A 153 -13.34 -18.63 31.41
N TYR A 154 -13.34 -17.58 32.24
CA TYR A 154 -12.34 -17.29 33.27
C TYR A 154 -13.03 -16.77 34.54
N ILE A 155 -12.37 -16.93 35.67
CA ILE A 155 -12.78 -16.39 36.96
C ILE A 155 -11.73 -15.36 37.38
N LEU A 156 -12.17 -14.14 37.66
CA LEU A 156 -11.35 -13.10 38.26
C LEU A 156 -11.44 -13.23 39.78
N LYS A 157 -10.33 -13.61 40.41
CA LYS A 157 -10.23 -13.65 41.86
C LYS A 157 -9.75 -12.30 42.35
N MET A 158 -10.59 -11.58 43.06
CA MET A 158 -10.34 -10.21 43.49
C MET A 158 -10.45 -10.10 45.00
N CYS A 159 -9.79 -9.10 45.58
CA CYS A 159 -9.80 -8.90 47.01
C CYS A 159 -9.77 -7.40 47.35
N TYR A 160 -10.40 -7.06 48.48
CA TYR A 160 -10.33 -5.71 49.02
C TYR A 160 -9.02 -5.54 49.80
N PRO A 161 -8.30 -4.42 49.67
CA PRO A 161 -7.04 -4.17 50.38
C PRO A 161 -7.12 -4.43 51.88
N ASP A 162 -8.26 -4.11 52.50
CA ASP A 162 -8.47 -4.19 53.95
C ASP A 162 -9.15 -5.48 54.42
N THR A 163 -9.39 -6.45 53.53
CA THR A 163 -10.04 -7.73 53.89
C THR A 163 -9.19 -8.93 53.45
N LYS A 164 -9.41 -10.07 54.11
CA LYS A 164 -8.86 -11.37 53.67
C LYS A 164 -9.84 -12.16 52.80
N LEU A 165 -10.94 -11.54 52.39
CA LEU A 165 -12.02 -12.21 51.69
C LEU A 165 -11.87 -11.95 50.19
N SER A 166 -11.49 -13.01 49.47
CA SER A 166 -11.58 -12.98 48.02
C SER A 166 -13.05 -13.04 47.59
N HIS A 167 -13.41 -12.21 46.62
CA HIS A 167 -14.64 -12.37 45.84
C HIS A 167 -14.27 -12.75 44.40
N PHE A 168 -15.24 -13.32 43.68
CA PHE A 168 -15.00 -13.93 42.38
C PHE A 168 -15.98 -13.38 41.35
N GLU A 169 -15.48 -12.85 40.24
CA GLU A 169 -16.30 -12.41 39.12
C GLU A 169 -16.12 -13.32 37.90
N PRO A 170 -17.21 -13.63 37.17
CA PRO A 170 -17.12 -14.33 35.90
C PRO A 170 -16.60 -13.40 34.81
N LEU A 171 -15.70 -13.90 33.97
CA LEU A 171 -15.34 -13.30 32.68
C LEU A 171 -15.69 -14.27 31.56
N LYS A 172 -16.45 -13.78 30.58
CA LYS A 172 -16.90 -14.51 29.41
C LYS A 172 -16.36 -13.83 28.15
N ILE A 173 -15.69 -14.61 27.31
CA ILE A 173 -15.15 -14.15 26.04
C ILE A 173 -16.29 -13.61 25.15
N ASP A 174 -17.42 -14.31 25.10
CA ASP A 174 -18.54 -13.96 24.21
C ASP A 174 -19.24 -12.64 24.57
N THR A 175 -19.24 -12.24 25.85
CA THR A 175 -19.92 -11.02 26.32
C THR A 175 -18.98 -9.88 26.63
N ASP A 176 -17.75 -10.17 27.05
CA ASP A 176 -16.84 -9.15 27.59
C ASP A 176 -15.72 -8.82 26.59
N ILE A 177 -15.41 -9.72 25.66
CA ILE A 177 -14.30 -9.56 24.71
C ILE A 177 -14.76 -9.44 23.25
N ILE A 178 -15.63 -10.33 22.79
CA ILE A 178 -16.11 -10.30 21.39
C ILE A 178 -16.78 -8.96 21.03
N PRO A 179 -17.59 -8.33 21.89
CA PRO A 179 -18.15 -7.01 21.59
C PRO A 179 -17.08 -5.92 21.39
N VAL A 180 -15.96 -6.00 22.11
CA VAL A 180 -14.83 -5.07 21.96
C VAL A 180 -14.16 -5.25 20.60
N ILE A 181 -13.98 -6.50 20.17
CA ILE A 181 -13.41 -6.79 18.84
C ILE A 181 -14.33 -6.25 17.74
N ASN A 182 -15.65 -6.44 17.85
CA ASN A 182 -16.59 -5.89 16.88
C ASN A 182 -16.56 -4.35 16.87
N GLU A 183 -16.48 -3.71 18.03
CA GLU A 183 -16.35 -2.25 18.14
C GLU A 183 -15.03 -1.74 17.53
N ILE A 184 -13.94 -2.49 17.64
CA ILE A 184 -12.67 -2.18 16.96
C ILE A 184 -12.84 -2.24 15.44
N VAL A 185 -13.51 -3.29 14.93
CA VAL A 185 -13.78 -3.43 13.50
C VAL A 185 -14.61 -2.25 12.99
N ASP A 186 -15.62 -1.83 13.74
CA ASP A 186 -16.45 -0.67 13.41
C ASP A 186 -15.65 0.64 13.51
N GLY A 187 -14.75 0.77 14.49
CA GLY A 187 -13.83 1.90 14.61
C GLY A 187 -12.85 2.02 13.43
N ILE A 188 -12.38 0.91 12.88
CA ILE A 188 -11.57 0.89 11.64
C ILE A 188 -12.40 1.39 10.46
N SER A 189 -13.66 0.96 10.35
CA SER A 189 -14.58 1.44 9.32
C SER A 189 -14.83 2.95 9.45
N LEU A 190 -15.11 3.44 10.65
CA LEU A 190 -15.30 4.87 10.91
C LEU A 190 -14.07 5.71 10.52
N LEU A 191 -12.87 5.27 10.94
CA LEU A 191 -11.62 5.92 10.54
C LEU A 191 -11.47 5.94 9.01
N THR A 192 -11.75 4.82 8.36
CA THR A 192 -11.65 4.71 6.89
C THR A 192 -12.58 5.69 6.18
N GLU A 193 -13.82 5.82 6.63
CA GLU A 193 -14.81 6.74 6.04
C GLU A 193 -14.41 8.21 6.19
N GLU A 194 -13.93 8.61 7.38
CA GLU A 194 -13.48 10.00 7.63
C GLU A 194 -12.23 10.36 6.83
N LEU A 195 -11.28 9.43 6.72
CA LEU A 195 -10.09 9.63 5.89
C LEU A 195 -10.46 9.68 4.40
N GLN A 196 -11.39 8.84 3.93
CA GLN A 196 -11.85 8.85 2.55
C GLN A 196 -12.50 10.19 2.19
N LYS A 197 -13.27 10.78 3.10
CA LYS A 197 -13.83 12.13 2.92
C LYS A 197 -12.73 13.18 2.79
N SER A 198 -11.70 13.12 3.64
CA SER A 198 -10.56 14.02 3.59
C SER A 198 -9.77 13.90 2.28
N ILE A 199 -9.58 12.68 1.77
CA ILE A 199 -8.99 12.42 0.46
C ILE A 199 -9.85 13.03 -0.64
N SER A 200 -11.16 12.77 -0.65
CA SER A 200 -12.06 13.32 -1.68
C SER A 200 -12.06 14.85 -1.68
N GLU A 201 -11.99 15.50 -0.52
CA GLU A 201 -11.84 16.96 -0.44
C GLU A 201 -10.50 17.45 -1.00
N TYR A 202 -9.42 16.69 -0.83
CA TYR A 202 -8.10 17.02 -1.39
C TYR A 202 -8.07 16.81 -2.91
N GLU A 203 -8.55 15.68 -3.40
CA GLU A 203 -8.59 15.35 -4.82
C GLU A 203 -9.53 16.28 -5.59
N GLU A 204 -10.64 16.71 -4.99
CA GLU A 204 -11.51 17.73 -5.59
C GLU A 204 -10.81 19.08 -5.73
N LYS A 205 -9.94 19.47 -4.79
CA LYS A 205 -9.12 20.68 -4.95
C LYS A 205 -8.15 20.54 -6.12
N LEU A 206 -7.44 19.41 -6.20
CA LEU A 206 -6.50 19.13 -7.30
C LEU A 206 -7.21 19.05 -8.66
N ARG A 207 -8.41 18.48 -8.72
CA ARG A 207 -9.24 18.41 -9.92
C ARG A 207 -9.64 19.79 -10.43
N ASN A 208 -9.91 20.73 -9.52
CA ASN A 208 -10.28 22.10 -9.86
C ASN A 208 -9.06 23.01 -10.12
N GLU A 209 -7.85 22.54 -9.79
CA GLU A 209 -6.61 23.22 -10.12
C GLU A 209 -6.17 22.83 -11.55
N PRO A 210 -6.03 23.80 -12.48
CA PRO A 210 -5.52 23.51 -13.81
C PRO A 210 -4.10 22.94 -13.77
N LEU A 211 -3.80 22.00 -14.66
CA LEU A 211 -2.43 21.51 -14.85
C LEU A 211 -1.52 22.63 -15.38
N VAL A 212 -0.30 22.70 -14.86
CA VAL A 212 0.76 23.60 -15.34
C VAL A 212 1.55 22.87 -16.41
N ILE A 213 1.11 22.99 -17.67
CA ILE A 213 1.69 22.28 -18.82
C ILE A 213 2.42 23.26 -19.75
N ASP A 214 3.69 22.99 -20.06
CA ASP A 214 4.45 23.69 -21.08
C ASP A 214 4.36 22.96 -22.43
N ASN A 215 3.71 23.57 -23.41
CA ASN A 215 3.54 23.00 -24.76
C ASN A 215 4.52 23.59 -25.79
N SER A 216 5.61 24.24 -25.35
CA SER A 216 6.62 24.83 -26.24
C SER A 216 7.33 23.77 -27.09
N ASP A 217 7.66 22.63 -26.49
CA ASP A 217 8.22 21.46 -27.13
C ASP A 217 7.84 20.18 -26.35
N MET A 218 8.11 19.01 -26.92
CA MET A 218 7.70 17.72 -26.33
C MET A 218 8.49 17.34 -25.07
N GLU A 219 9.76 17.76 -24.94
CA GLU A 219 10.56 17.51 -23.74
C GLU A 219 9.99 18.33 -22.58
N SER A 220 9.77 19.62 -22.79
CA SER A 220 9.12 20.52 -21.82
C SER A 220 7.71 20.04 -21.43
N TYR A 221 6.94 19.53 -22.40
CA TYR A 221 5.62 18.93 -22.16
C TYR A 221 5.70 17.70 -21.25
N ILE A 222 6.60 16.75 -21.56
CA ILE A 222 6.75 15.54 -20.76
C ILE A 222 7.23 15.87 -19.34
N MET A 223 8.19 16.79 -19.19
CA MET A 223 8.71 17.17 -17.88
C MET A 223 7.65 17.85 -17.02
N THR A 224 6.87 18.77 -17.57
CA THR A 224 5.79 19.43 -16.82
C THR A 224 4.61 18.48 -16.53
N LEU A 225 4.29 17.56 -17.43
CA LEU A 225 3.31 16.51 -17.19
C LEU A 225 3.77 15.54 -16.08
N ASP A 226 5.06 15.23 -16.02
CA ASP A 226 5.65 14.40 -14.97
C ASP A 226 5.59 15.08 -13.59
N ASP A 227 5.89 16.38 -13.52
CA ASP A 227 5.72 17.16 -12.29
C ASP A 227 4.27 17.14 -11.80
N GLU A 228 3.30 17.22 -12.72
CA GLU A 228 1.87 17.12 -12.40
C GLU A 228 1.47 15.70 -11.96
N LEU A 229 2.06 14.66 -12.55
CA LEU A 229 1.92 13.27 -12.09
C LEU A 229 2.45 13.12 -10.67
N LYS A 230 3.67 13.61 -10.40
CA LYS A 230 4.30 13.56 -9.07
C LYS A 230 3.48 14.31 -8.02
N LYS A 231 2.81 15.39 -8.40
CA LYS A 231 1.94 16.15 -7.50
C LYS A 231 0.63 15.41 -7.15
N ARG A 232 0.03 14.72 -8.11
CA ARG A 232 -1.32 14.11 -7.97
C ARG A 232 -1.27 12.63 -7.56
N TYR A 233 -0.22 11.93 -7.99
CA TYR A 233 0.07 10.53 -7.73
C TYR A 233 1.56 10.33 -7.41
N PRO A 234 2.08 10.91 -6.31
CA PRO A 234 3.49 10.80 -5.92
C PRO A 234 4.06 9.37 -5.93
N SER A 235 3.25 8.36 -5.60
CA SER A 235 3.65 6.95 -5.59
C SER A 235 4.02 6.39 -6.97
N CYS A 236 3.58 7.05 -8.05
CA CYS A 236 3.89 6.68 -9.42
C CYS A 236 5.25 7.24 -9.90
N VAL A 237 5.94 7.99 -9.04
CA VAL A 237 7.20 8.67 -9.35
C VAL A 237 8.26 8.30 -8.31
N THR A 238 9.41 7.81 -8.76
CA THR A 238 10.51 7.39 -7.89
C THR A 238 11.79 8.16 -8.18
N ASP A 239 12.31 8.84 -7.17
CA ASP A 239 13.62 9.50 -7.21
C ASP A 239 14.63 8.71 -6.36
N THR A 240 15.61 8.09 -7.01
CA THR A 240 16.67 7.31 -6.33
C THR A 240 17.99 8.05 -6.36
N LYS A 241 18.49 8.44 -5.19
CA LYS A 241 19.83 9.02 -5.06
C LYS A 241 20.90 7.94 -5.18
N CYS A 242 21.77 8.06 -6.17
CA CYS A 242 22.90 7.18 -6.40
C CYS A 242 24.09 7.55 -5.51
N SER A 243 25.05 6.61 -5.38
CA SER A 243 26.25 6.79 -4.54
C SER A 243 27.15 7.94 -4.98
N ASP A 244 27.09 8.33 -6.25
CA ASP A 244 27.79 9.49 -6.82
C ASP A 244 27.06 10.82 -6.57
N GLY A 245 25.90 10.79 -5.90
CA GLY A 245 25.08 11.95 -5.61
C GLY A 245 24.09 12.31 -6.72
N SER A 246 24.12 11.63 -7.88
CA SER A 246 23.12 11.81 -8.93
C SER A 246 21.75 11.28 -8.48
N VAL A 247 20.68 11.81 -9.07
CA VAL A 247 19.31 11.34 -8.82
C VAL A 247 18.80 10.67 -10.09
N LYS A 248 18.40 9.42 -9.99
CA LYS A 248 17.69 8.70 -11.05
C LYS A 248 16.20 8.86 -10.82
N HIS A 249 15.54 9.47 -11.78
CA HIS A 249 14.12 9.72 -11.77
C HIS A 249 13.40 8.68 -12.64
N TYR A 250 12.31 8.13 -12.12
CA TYR A 250 11.54 7.08 -12.78
C TYR A 250 10.04 7.36 -12.70
N SER A 251 9.41 7.43 -13.87
CA SER A 251 7.96 7.40 -14.05
C SER A 251 7.66 6.92 -15.47
N ILE A 252 6.41 6.53 -15.75
CA ILE A 252 6.00 6.14 -17.11
C ILE A 252 6.02 7.33 -18.08
N VAL A 253 5.72 8.54 -17.57
CA VAL A 253 5.69 9.79 -18.34
C VAL A 253 7.10 10.20 -18.72
N HIS A 254 7.99 10.33 -17.73
CA HIS A 254 9.40 10.64 -17.97
C HIS A 254 10.08 9.59 -18.85
N GLY A 255 9.69 8.32 -18.71
CA GLY A 255 10.15 7.22 -19.54
C GLY A 255 9.88 7.40 -21.04
N CYS A 256 8.97 8.31 -21.44
CA CYS A 256 8.67 8.60 -22.85
C CYS A 256 9.71 9.49 -23.52
N LEU A 257 10.56 10.21 -22.77
CA LEU A 257 11.61 11.07 -23.33
C LEU A 257 12.51 10.31 -24.31
N LYS A 258 12.89 9.08 -23.98
CA LYS A 258 13.72 8.25 -24.86
C LYS A 258 13.12 8.04 -26.24
N TYR A 259 11.79 7.97 -26.35
CA TYR A 259 11.12 7.77 -27.63
C TYR A 259 11.10 9.08 -28.43
N ILE A 260 10.84 10.22 -27.77
CA ILE A 260 10.79 11.53 -28.41
C ILE A 260 12.17 12.00 -28.89
N GLU A 261 13.23 11.67 -28.14
CA GLU A 261 14.61 12.03 -28.47
C GLU A 261 15.20 11.20 -29.63
N ALA A 262 14.64 10.02 -29.93
CA ALA A 262 15.15 9.12 -30.95
C ALA A 262 14.90 9.69 -32.35
N SER A 263 15.90 9.57 -33.22
CA SER A 263 15.84 10.06 -34.60
C SER A 263 16.52 9.10 -35.56
N PHE A 264 15.93 8.93 -36.74
CA PHE A 264 16.33 7.93 -37.72
C PHE A 264 16.48 8.52 -39.13
N SER A 265 17.06 7.75 -40.04
CA SER A 265 17.02 8.05 -41.47
C SER A 265 15.59 8.11 -41.98
N ASN A 266 15.36 8.87 -43.07
CA ASN A 266 14.02 9.24 -43.54
C ASN A 266 13.05 8.05 -43.67
N GLU A 267 13.47 6.91 -44.23
CA GLU A 267 12.59 5.76 -44.46
C GLU A 267 12.11 5.12 -43.15
N THR A 268 13.00 5.04 -42.15
CA THR A 268 12.68 4.57 -40.80
C THR A 268 11.85 5.61 -40.06
N GLN A 269 12.22 6.89 -40.16
CA GLN A 269 11.55 7.98 -39.46
C GLN A 269 10.06 8.10 -39.85
N GLU A 270 9.72 7.91 -41.12
CA GLU A 270 8.31 7.95 -41.58
C GLU A 270 7.43 6.91 -40.86
N LYS A 271 7.98 5.72 -40.58
CA LYS A 271 7.29 4.66 -39.82
C LYS A 271 7.32 4.94 -38.32
N TYR A 272 8.44 5.44 -37.82
CA TYR A 272 8.62 5.79 -36.41
C TYR A 272 7.68 6.94 -35.98
N ASP A 273 7.40 7.91 -36.86
CA ASP A 273 6.47 9.00 -36.58
C ASP A 273 5.04 8.51 -36.29
N ILE A 274 4.61 7.40 -36.92
CA ILE A 274 3.31 6.75 -36.64
C ILE A 274 3.26 6.20 -35.20
N PHE A 275 4.39 5.70 -34.70
CA PHE A 275 4.55 5.28 -33.31
C PHE A 275 4.60 6.48 -32.37
N LEU A 276 5.33 7.55 -32.72
CA LEU A 276 5.37 8.78 -31.92
C LEU A 276 3.99 9.42 -31.76
N ASP A 277 3.14 9.39 -32.78
CA ASP A 277 1.76 9.88 -32.68
C ASP A 277 0.94 9.08 -31.65
N TYR A 278 1.17 7.77 -31.54
CA TYR A 278 0.56 6.96 -30.48
C TYR A 278 1.06 7.34 -29.10
N ILE A 279 2.39 7.47 -28.92
CA ILE A 279 2.98 7.90 -27.65
C ILE A 279 2.40 9.26 -27.22
N LYS A 280 2.32 10.23 -28.14
CA LYS A 280 1.70 11.55 -27.87
C LYS A 280 0.23 11.42 -27.48
N SER A 281 -0.52 10.52 -28.12
CA SER A 281 -1.93 10.30 -27.80
C SER A 281 -2.13 9.73 -26.39
N GLU A 282 -1.27 8.80 -25.96
CA GLU A 282 -1.32 8.23 -24.61
C GLU A 282 -0.87 9.25 -23.56
N LEU A 283 0.16 10.06 -23.84
CA LEU A 283 0.52 11.17 -22.96
C LEU A 283 -0.64 12.17 -22.79
N LYS A 284 -1.37 12.47 -23.87
CA LYS A 284 -2.56 13.32 -23.79
C LYS A 284 -3.70 12.68 -23.00
N ARG A 285 -3.85 11.37 -23.08
CA ARG A 285 -4.79 10.61 -22.25
C ARG A 285 -4.40 10.72 -20.77
N ILE A 286 -3.12 10.53 -20.44
CA ILE A 286 -2.58 10.72 -19.08
C ILE A 286 -2.88 12.14 -18.59
N GLU A 287 -2.62 13.18 -19.39
CA GLU A 287 -2.95 14.58 -19.03
C GLU A 287 -4.43 14.74 -18.64
N ASN A 288 -5.35 14.21 -19.45
CA ASN A 288 -6.78 14.27 -19.14
C ASN A 288 -7.13 13.53 -17.85
N ASP A 289 -6.55 12.35 -17.64
CA ASP A 289 -6.80 11.52 -16.45
C ASP A 289 -6.20 12.15 -15.18
N LEU A 290 -5.06 12.84 -15.29
CA LEU A 290 -4.49 13.62 -14.20
C LEU A 290 -5.40 14.80 -13.82
N GLN A 291 -5.91 15.55 -14.80
CA GLN A 291 -6.85 16.65 -14.52
C GLN A 291 -8.14 16.15 -13.87
N ALA A 292 -8.66 14.99 -14.32
CA ALA A 292 -9.88 14.40 -13.79
C ALA A 292 -9.69 13.72 -12.42
N MET A 293 -8.45 13.50 -11.99
CA MET A 293 -8.09 12.64 -10.85
C MET A 293 -8.60 11.20 -11.04
N THR A 294 -8.39 10.65 -12.24
CA THR A 294 -8.79 9.27 -12.63
C THR A 294 -7.64 8.46 -13.21
N TYR A 295 -6.40 8.89 -13.01
CA TYR A 295 -5.22 8.19 -13.48
C TYR A 295 -5.14 6.78 -12.89
N ASP A 296 -4.92 5.81 -13.76
CA ASP A 296 -4.75 4.41 -13.38
C ASP A 296 -3.26 4.11 -13.19
N SER A 297 -2.86 3.80 -11.95
CA SER A 297 -1.47 3.51 -11.63
C SER A 297 -1.02 2.11 -12.05
N SER A 298 -1.89 1.30 -12.64
CA SER A 298 -1.49 0.01 -13.20
C SER A 298 -0.65 0.20 -14.47
N GLU A 299 0.51 -0.46 -14.53
CA GLU A 299 1.43 -0.38 -15.67
C GLU A 299 0.79 -0.84 -16.99
N ASP A 300 -0.26 -1.66 -16.93
CA ASP A 300 -1.01 -2.16 -18.08
C ASP A 300 -2.08 -1.17 -18.60
N SER A 301 -2.28 -0.01 -17.99
CA SER A 301 -3.40 0.88 -18.37
C SER A 301 -3.08 1.85 -19.52
N TYR A 302 -1.80 2.15 -19.71
CA TYR A 302 -1.27 3.06 -20.73
C TYR A 302 -0.22 2.36 -21.59
N PHE A 303 -0.06 2.81 -22.84
CA PHE A 303 0.95 2.27 -23.76
C PHE A 303 0.80 0.75 -24.06
N LEU A 304 -0.39 0.19 -23.86
CA LEU A 304 -0.70 -1.24 -24.08
C LEU A 304 -0.25 -1.77 -25.45
N LEU A 305 -0.34 -0.94 -26.48
CA LEU A 305 0.02 -1.37 -27.84
C LEU A 305 1.53 -1.46 -28.04
N CYS A 306 2.35 -0.95 -27.12
CA CYS A 306 3.81 -1.11 -27.15
C CYS A 306 4.27 -2.53 -26.74
N TYR A 307 3.35 -3.40 -26.33
CA TYR A 307 3.64 -4.79 -25.98
C TYR A 307 2.81 -5.75 -26.84
N ASN A 308 3.51 -6.57 -27.63
CA ASN A 308 2.90 -7.62 -28.45
C ASN A 308 3.51 -8.99 -28.08
N PRO A 309 2.82 -9.83 -27.31
CA PRO A 309 3.36 -11.13 -26.89
C PRO A 309 3.66 -12.05 -28.09
N ASP A 310 2.96 -11.88 -29.21
CA ASP A 310 3.14 -12.69 -30.41
C ASP A 310 4.17 -12.13 -31.39
N PHE A 311 4.66 -10.90 -31.19
CA PHE A 311 5.77 -10.38 -31.98
C PHE A 311 6.99 -11.28 -31.76
N ALA A 312 7.64 -11.69 -32.85
CA ALA A 312 8.77 -12.61 -32.84
C ALA A 312 8.60 -13.76 -31.81
N LYS A 313 7.44 -14.44 -31.83
CA LYS A 313 7.04 -15.45 -30.82
C LYS A 313 8.05 -16.58 -30.56
N ASP A 314 8.90 -16.87 -31.54
CA ASP A 314 9.90 -17.94 -31.45
C ASP A 314 11.25 -17.42 -30.89
N GLU A 315 11.35 -16.12 -30.59
CA GLU A 315 12.56 -15.41 -30.13
C GLU A 315 12.38 -14.74 -28.75
N ASP A 316 11.64 -15.39 -27.84
CA ASP A 316 11.32 -14.87 -26.50
C ASP A 316 12.56 -14.38 -25.72
N TYR A 317 13.65 -15.15 -25.78
CA TYR A 317 14.90 -14.74 -25.14
C TYR A 317 15.46 -13.44 -25.71
N ALA A 318 15.40 -13.25 -27.03
CA ALA A 318 15.91 -12.04 -27.66
C ALA A 318 15.09 -10.81 -27.25
N LYS A 319 13.76 -10.95 -27.18
CA LYS A 319 12.84 -9.90 -26.71
C LYS A 319 13.18 -9.44 -25.30
N GLU A 320 13.36 -10.37 -24.36
CA GLU A 320 13.72 -10.05 -22.97
C GLU A 320 15.03 -9.25 -22.86
N LYS A 321 15.98 -9.45 -23.79
CA LYS A 321 17.30 -8.80 -23.76
C LYS A 321 17.34 -7.43 -24.40
N MET A 322 16.25 -6.97 -25.04
CA MET A 322 16.18 -5.61 -25.58
C MET A 322 16.32 -4.55 -24.48
N ALA A 323 15.98 -4.88 -23.22
CA ALA A 323 16.20 -4.00 -22.07
C ALA A 323 17.67 -3.57 -21.86
N TYR A 324 18.66 -4.32 -22.37
CA TYR A 324 20.07 -3.93 -22.29
C TYR A 324 20.41 -2.75 -23.20
N LEU A 325 19.70 -2.61 -24.33
CA LEU A 325 19.92 -1.53 -25.29
C LEU A 325 19.32 -0.20 -24.79
N CYS A 326 18.18 -0.26 -24.09
CA CYS A 326 17.44 0.91 -23.60
C CYS A 326 18.28 1.90 -22.76
N LYS A 327 19.38 1.46 -22.14
CA LYS A 327 20.21 2.27 -21.22
C LYS A 327 21.53 2.73 -21.82
N SER A 328 21.82 2.41 -23.08
CA SER A 328 23.09 2.71 -23.74
C SER A 328 22.90 3.76 -24.84
N ASN A 329 23.67 4.86 -24.76
CA ASN A 329 23.75 5.86 -25.83
C ASN A 329 24.96 5.63 -26.74
N ALA A 330 25.66 4.49 -26.61
CA ALA A 330 26.73 4.13 -27.52
C ALA A 330 26.16 3.66 -28.86
N THR A 331 26.96 3.75 -29.92
CA THR A 331 26.66 3.13 -31.22
C THR A 331 27.45 1.83 -31.29
N SER A 332 26.86 0.73 -30.80
CA SER A 332 27.56 -0.55 -30.66
C SER A 332 27.26 -1.55 -31.78
N PHE A 333 26.35 -1.22 -32.70
CA PHE A 333 25.98 -2.12 -33.78
C PHE A 333 27.19 -2.50 -34.65
N THR A 334 27.28 -3.78 -35.01
CA THR A 334 28.34 -4.29 -35.88
C THR A 334 27.83 -5.48 -36.71
N GLU A 335 28.30 -5.53 -37.96
CA GLU A 335 28.09 -6.68 -38.84
C GLU A 335 28.85 -7.92 -38.37
N GLU A 336 29.95 -7.73 -37.63
CA GLU A 336 30.77 -8.83 -37.12
C GLU A 336 30.00 -9.72 -36.14
N ASP A 337 30.40 -10.99 -36.06
CA ASP A 337 29.83 -11.94 -35.12
C ASP A 337 30.24 -11.60 -33.69
N ILE A 338 29.24 -11.37 -32.83
CA ILE A 338 29.45 -11.15 -31.40
C ILE A 338 29.41 -12.52 -30.70
N PRO A 339 30.48 -12.94 -29.98
CA PRO A 339 30.55 -14.25 -29.36
C PRO A 339 29.60 -14.35 -28.16
N ASP A 340 29.05 -15.55 -27.93
CA ASP A 340 28.20 -15.89 -26.77
C ASP A 340 28.91 -15.72 -25.40
N THR A 341 30.20 -15.43 -25.40
CA THR A 341 31.00 -15.18 -24.21
C THR A 341 31.22 -13.69 -23.92
N THR A 342 30.56 -12.78 -24.66
CA THR A 342 30.70 -11.34 -24.41
C THR A 342 30.21 -10.98 -23.01
N THR A 343 30.98 -10.14 -22.31
CA THR A 343 30.64 -9.63 -20.98
C THR A 343 30.01 -8.23 -21.03
N SER A 344 29.81 -7.67 -22.22
CA SER A 344 29.18 -6.36 -22.42
C SER A 344 27.69 -6.53 -22.65
N ASP A 345 26.88 -5.99 -21.74
CA ASP A 345 25.42 -5.99 -21.86
C ASP A 345 24.94 -5.37 -23.18
N ALA A 346 25.57 -4.27 -23.61
CA ALA A 346 25.23 -3.61 -24.88
C ALA A 346 25.50 -4.53 -26.08
N LEU A 347 26.68 -5.16 -26.15
CA LEU A 347 27.00 -6.10 -27.23
C LEU A 347 26.12 -7.35 -27.18
N TRP A 348 25.75 -7.82 -25.99
CA TRP A 348 24.76 -8.90 -25.84
C TRP A 348 23.39 -8.48 -26.38
N GLY A 349 22.96 -7.25 -26.08
CA GLY A 349 21.75 -6.64 -26.63
C GLY A 349 21.78 -6.58 -28.15
N ILE A 350 22.88 -6.14 -28.76
CA ILE A 350 23.05 -6.09 -30.22
C ILE A 350 22.98 -7.49 -30.83
N GLN A 351 23.64 -8.48 -30.20
CA GLN A 351 23.57 -9.87 -30.65
C GLN A 351 22.14 -10.39 -30.68
N GLN A 352 21.32 -10.06 -29.68
CA GLN A 352 19.91 -10.43 -29.67
C GLN A 352 19.08 -9.60 -30.66
N PHE A 353 19.38 -8.30 -30.83
CA PHE A 353 18.68 -7.43 -31.78
C PHE A 353 18.85 -7.94 -33.22
N LYS A 354 20.05 -8.42 -33.59
CA LYS A 354 20.30 -9.04 -34.91
C LYS A 354 19.36 -10.22 -35.22
N LYS A 355 18.92 -10.98 -34.21
CA LYS A 355 17.94 -12.07 -34.39
C LYS A 355 16.53 -11.57 -34.65
N LEU A 356 16.23 -10.36 -34.17
CA LEU A 356 14.91 -9.73 -34.28
C LEU A 356 14.74 -8.93 -35.58
N ILE A 357 15.83 -8.53 -36.24
CA ILE A 357 15.81 -7.76 -37.50
C ILE A 357 14.79 -8.32 -38.53
N PRO A 358 14.76 -9.63 -38.85
CA PRO A 358 13.79 -10.16 -39.83
C PRO A 358 12.32 -9.99 -39.45
N TYR A 359 12.02 -9.78 -38.16
CA TYR A 359 10.68 -9.50 -37.66
C TYR A 359 10.40 -8.00 -37.60
N ILE A 360 11.41 -7.20 -37.24
CA ILE A 360 11.33 -5.73 -37.19
C ILE A 360 11.12 -5.15 -38.60
N GLU A 361 11.92 -5.60 -39.58
CA GLU A 361 11.90 -5.12 -40.98
C GLU A 361 10.56 -5.34 -41.69
N GLN A 362 9.68 -6.18 -41.15
CA GLN A 362 8.32 -6.35 -41.67
C GLN A 362 7.46 -5.10 -41.46
N TYR A 363 7.79 -4.27 -40.46
CA TYR A 363 6.97 -3.14 -40.01
C TYR A 363 7.69 -1.80 -40.15
N ILE A 364 9.00 -1.78 -39.88
CA ILE A 364 9.84 -0.58 -39.91
C ILE A 364 11.23 -0.93 -40.48
N PRO A 365 11.75 -0.18 -41.47
CA PRO A 365 13.13 -0.35 -41.92
C PRO A 365 14.11 -0.14 -40.76
N VAL A 366 15.08 -1.05 -40.59
CA VAL A 366 16.05 -0.97 -39.49
C VAL A 366 17.17 0.01 -39.86
N ASP A 367 17.39 1.02 -39.04
CA ASP A 367 18.53 1.93 -39.15
C ASP A 367 19.63 1.54 -38.16
N THR A 368 20.63 0.83 -38.65
CA THR A 368 21.73 0.35 -37.80
C THR A 368 22.78 1.41 -37.47
N THR A 369 22.62 2.66 -37.94
CA THR A 369 23.60 3.74 -37.75
C THR A 369 23.38 4.55 -36.47
N VAL A 370 22.29 4.26 -35.76
CA VAL A 370 21.85 4.95 -34.55
C VAL A 370 22.43 4.36 -33.27
N SER A 371 22.17 4.99 -32.13
CA SER A 371 22.58 4.47 -30.82
C SER A 371 21.83 3.20 -30.42
N ASP A 372 22.40 2.45 -29.48
CA ASP A 372 21.79 1.25 -28.90
C ASP A 372 20.37 1.54 -28.37
N ARG A 373 20.18 2.68 -27.68
CA ARG A 373 18.87 3.13 -27.19
C ARG A 373 17.89 3.40 -28.33
N GLU A 374 18.35 3.93 -29.45
CA GLU A 374 17.51 4.16 -30.63
C GLU A 374 17.12 2.85 -31.31
N LEU A 375 18.01 1.85 -31.38
CA LEU A 375 17.65 0.49 -31.84
C LEU A 375 16.58 -0.15 -30.95
N TYR A 376 16.66 0.04 -29.63
CA TYR A 376 15.58 -0.35 -28.72
C TYR A 376 14.26 0.34 -29.09
N CYS A 377 14.29 1.62 -29.45
CA CYS A 377 13.09 2.35 -29.85
C CYS A 377 12.50 1.83 -31.16
N GLU A 378 13.32 1.44 -32.15
CA GLU A 378 12.85 0.78 -33.37
C GLU A 378 12.12 -0.53 -33.07
N TYR A 379 12.70 -1.34 -32.17
CA TYR A 379 12.09 -2.60 -31.74
C TYR A 379 10.69 -2.37 -31.12
N ILE A 380 10.56 -1.41 -30.22
CA ILE A 380 9.25 -1.08 -29.61
C ILE A 380 8.28 -0.49 -30.65
N ALA A 381 8.76 0.33 -31.57
CA ALA A 381 7.93 0.84 -32.67
C ALA A 381 7.43 -0.29 -33.57
N ALA A 382 8.26 -1.30 -33.86
CA ALA A 382 7.88 -2.48 -34.62
C ALA A 382 6.82 -3.33 -33.89
N GLU A 383 6.97 -3.53 -32.57
CA GLU A 383 5.94 -4.19 -31.75
C GLU A 383 4.60 -3.48 -31.86
N TYR A 384 4.60 -2.16 -31.72
CA TYR A 384 3.40 -1.33 -31.86
C TYR A 384 2.77 -1.43 -33.26
N LEU A 385 3.57 -1.29 -34.31
CA LEU A 385 3.08 -1.37 -35.69
C LEU A 385 2.49 -2.76 -35.98
N SER A 386 3.12 -3.82 -35.45
CA SER A 386 2.60 -5.19 -35.52
C SER A 386 1.25 -5.36 -34.80
N ASN A 387 1.08 -4.74 -33.63
CA ASN A 387 -0.19 -4.72 -32.91
C ASN A 387 -1.27 -3.95 -33.69
N LYS A 388 -0.92 -2.79 -34.25
CA LYS A 388 -1.84 -1.92 -35.00
C LYS A 388 -2.42 -2.61 -36.24
N GLU A 389 -1.66 -3.46 -36.91
CA GLU A 389 -2.16 -4.22 -38.07
C GLU A 389 -3.15 -5.34 -37.72
N ARG A 390 -3.25 -5.72 -36.43
CA ARG A 390 -4.16 -6.76 -35.94
C ARG A 390 -5.52 -6.22 -35.48
N THR A 391 -5.56 -4.95 -35.06
CA THR A 391 -6.76 -4.21 -34.66
C THR A 391 -7.41 -3.52 -35.85
#